data_AF-A0A117PY84-F1
#
_entry.id   AF-A0A117PY84-F1
#
_cell.length_a   1.000
_cell.length_b   1.000
_cell.length_c   1.000
_cell.angle_alpha   90.00
_cell.angle_beta   90.00
_cell.angle_gamma   90.00
#
_symmetry.space_group_name_H-M   'P 1'
#
loop_
_entity.id
_entity.type
_entity.pdbx_description
1 polymer ?
#
loop_
_entity_poly.entity_id
_entity_poly.type
_entity_poly.pdbx_seq_one_letter_code
_entity_poly.pdbx_strand_id
1 'polypeptide(L)'
;MPSVVNADGGIESGSLNDEIVRDGARRMLAAALEAEVNQHIAELASEQDERGHRMVARDGHHRPRTVVRRWSSSPAARPGCRRPRGRG
;
A
#
# COMPACT_ATOMS: atom_id res chain seq x y z
N MET A 1 0.22 11.80 41.86
CA MET A 1 -0.30 12.24 40.56
C MET A 1 0.44 13.48 40.09
N PRO A 2 1.44 13.35 39.21
CA PRO A 2 1.91 14.44 38.37
C PRO A 2 1.25 14.34 37.00
N SER A 3 0.39 15.29 36.64
CA SER A 3 0.00 15.48 35.25
C SER A 3 0.93 16.52 34.66
N VAL A 4 1.74 16.13 33.67
CA VAL A 4 2.30 17.11 32.72
C VAL A 4 1.21 17.46 31.71
N VAL A 5 1.23 18.70 31.22
CA VAL A 5 0.32 19.23 30.21
C VAL A 5 1.13 20.19 29.35
N ASN A 6 1.30 19.89 28.06
CA ASN A 6 1.89 20.81 27.11
C ASN A 6 0.86 21.86 26.66
N ALA A 7 1.35 23.08 26.38
CA ALA A 7 0.52 24.25 26.12
C ALA A 7 -0.30 24.20 24.81
N ASP A 8 -0.19 23.12 24.02
CA ASP A 8 -0.85 22.92 22.72
C ASP A 8 -2.08 22.00 22.79
N GLY A 9 -2.37 21.38 23.95
CA GLY A 9 -3.56 20.55 24.17
C GLY A 9 -3.58 19.19 23.44
N GLY A 10 -2.47 18.78 22.83
CA GLY A 10 -2.40 17.60 21.97
C GLY A 10 -1.88 16.33 22.64
N ILE A 11 -2.80 15.40 23.00
CA ILE A 11 -2.60 13.96 22.75
C ILE A 11 -1.45 13.23 23.47
N GLU A 12 -0.78 13.83 24.46
CA GLU A 12 0.57 13.44 24.92
C GLU A 12 0.67 12.14 25.73
N SER A 13 -0.37 11.31 25.69
CA SER A 13 -0.31 9.87 25.99
C SER A 13 -1.40 9.15 25.22
N GLY A 14 -1.05 8.67 24.01
CA GLY A 14 -1.79 7.56 23.43
C GLY A 14 -1.64 6.36 24.37
N SER A 15 -2.75 5.74 24.77
CA SER A 15 -2.74 4.61 25.68
C SER A 15 -1.92 3.45 25.11
N LEU A 16 -1.36 2.60 25.98
CA LEU A 16 -0.79 1.31 25.58
C LEU A 16 -1.80 0.52 24.69
N ASN A 17 -3.10 0.69 24.94
CA ASN A 17 -4.15 0.12 24.10
C ASN A 17 -4.16 0.73 22.67
N ASP A 18 -4.03 2.05 22.54
CA ASP A 18 -3.96 2.73 21.23
C ASP A 18 -2.71 2.34 20.44
N GLU A 19 -1.58 2.06 21.11
CA GLU A 19 -0.37 1.56 20.45
C GLU A 19 -0.55 0.14 19.91
N ILE A 20 -1.16 -0.75 20.71
CA ILE A 20 -1.53 -2.11 20.30
C ILE A 20 -2.53 -2.08 19.14
N VAL A 21 -3.55 -1.22 19.19
CA VAL A 21 -4.53 -1.03 18.11
C VAL A 21 -3.86 -0.49 16.84
N ARG A 22 -2.93 0.48 16.97
CA ARG A 22 -2.16 0.99 15.82
C ARG A 22 -1.25 -0.06 15.20
N ASP A 23 -0.59 -0.92 15.98
CA ASP A 23 0.23 -2.00 15.39
C ASP A 23 -0.62 -3.12 14.79
N GLY A 24 -1.71 -3.51 15.46
CA GLY A 24 -2.70 -4.44 14.92
C GLY A 24 -3.25 -3.95 13.58
N ALA A 25 -3.63 -2.66 13.47
CA ALA A 25 -4.08 -2.06 12.22
C ALA A 25 -3.02 -2.10 11.11
N ARG A 26 -1.74 -1.78 11.42
CA ARG A 26 -0.63 -1.90 10.45
C ARG A 26 -0.46 -3.34 9.96
N ARG A 27 -0.49 -4.32 10.88
CA ARG A 27 -0.35 -5.75 10.57
C ARG A 27 -1.51 -6.27 9.73
N MET A 28 -2.75 -5.91 10.07
CA MET A 28 -3.94 -6.31 9.31
C MET A 28 -3.95 -5.72 7.89
N LEU A 29 -3.58 -4.43 7.73
CA LEU A 29 -3.47 -3.81 6.40
C LEU A 29 -2.37 -4.46 5.56
N ALA A 30 -1.22 -4.81 6.15
CA ALA A 30 -0.18 -5.56 5.45
C ALA A 30 -0.68 -6.96 5.03
N ALA A 31 -1.33 -7.71 5.93
CA ALA A 31 -1.86 -9.05 5.63
C ALA A 31 -2.97 -9.03 4.57
N ALA A 32 -3.80 -7.98 4.53
CA ALA A 32 -4.82 -7.81 3.52
C ALA A 32 -4.22 -7.57 2.12
N LEU A 33 -3.24 -6.67 2.00
CA LEU A 33 -2.52 -6.43 0.74
C LEU A 33 -1.74 -7.67 0.27
N GLU A 34 -1.17 -8.42 1.19
CA GLU A 34 -0.51 -9.70 0.90
C GLU A 34 -1.49 -10.75 0.34
N ALA A 35 -2.71 -10.83 0.90
CA ALA A 35 -3.77 -11.71 0.38
C ALA A 35 -4.26 -11.26 -1.00
N GLU A 36 -4.48 -9.96 -1.20
CA GLU A 36 -4.91 -9.36 -2.48
C GLU A 36 -3.90 -9.63 -3.61
N VAL A 37 -2.61 -9.41 -3.35
CA VAL A 37 -1.53 -9.71 -4.30
C VAL A 37 -1.49 -11.20 -4.65
N ASN A 38 -1.62 -12.09 -3.66
CA ASN A 38 -1.59 -13.53 -3.88
C ASN A 38 -2.84 -14.01 -4.67
N GLN A 39 -4.02 -13.43 -4.42
CA GLN A 39 -5.23 -13.70 -5.21
C GLN A 39 -5.04 -13.26 -6.66
N HIS A 40 -4.55 -12.04 -6.89
CA HIS A 40 -4.36 -11.50 -8.25
C HIS A 40 -3.36 -12.34 -9.08
N ILE A 41 -2.29 -12.84 -8.45
CA ILE A 41 -1.33 -13.75 -9.10
C ILE A 41 -1.95 -15.13 -9.37
N ALA A 42 -2.91 -15.59 -8.55
CA ALA A 42 -3.61 -16.84 -8.76
C ALA A 42 -4.65 -16.75 -9.90
N GLU A 43 -5.39 -15.64 -9.99
CA GLU A 43 -6.32 -15.35 -11.08
C GLU A 43 -5.60 -15.29 -12.44
N LEU A 44 -4.42 -14.67 -12.48
CA LEU A 44 -3.59 -14.53 -13.68
C LEU A 44 -2.55 -15.66 -13.83
N ALA A 45 -2.67 -16.74 -13.06
CA ALA A 45 -1.64 -17.80 -13.03
C ALA A 45 -1.47 -18.54 -14.36
N SER A 46 -2.52 -18.57 -15.18
CA SER A 46 -2.60 -19.19 -16.50
C SER A 46 -2.22 -18.26 -17.65
N GLU A 47 -2.17 -16.94 -17.44
CA GLU A 47 -1.79 -16.00 -18.50
C GLU A 47 -0.27 -16.01 -18.71
N GLN A 48 0.15 -16.47 -19.90
CA GLN A 48 1.54 -16.61 -20.31
C GLN A 48 1.79 -15.83 -21.60
N ASP A 49 3.00 -15.30 -21.75
CA ASP A 49 3.46 -14.68 -22.98
C ASP A 49 3.76 -15.72 -24.08
N GLU A 50 4.13 -15.23 -25.27
CA GLU A 50 4.50 -16.04 -26.45
C GLU A 50 5.72 -16.97 -26.22
N ARG A 51 6.37 -16.89 -25.05
CA ARG A 51 7.55 -17.66 -24.64
C ARG A 51 7.27 -18.61 -23.47
N GLY A 52 6.04 -18.65 -22.96
CA GLY A 52 5.65 -19.47 -21.81
C GLY A 52 6.01 -18.87 -20.44
N HIS A 53 6.32 -17.58 -20.38
CA HIS A 53 6.54 -16.87 -19.11
C HIS A 53 5.21 -16.31 -18.59
N ARG A 54 4.88 -16.52 -17.32
CA ARG A 54 3.67 -15.94 -16.71
C ARG A 54 3.72 -14.41 -16.77
N MET A 55 2.65 -13.79 -17.26
CA MET A 55 2.59 -12.33 -17.47
C MET A 55 2.60 -11.50 -16.18
N VAL A 56 2.11 -12.07 -15.07
CA VAL A 56 2.14 -11.43 -13.74
C VAL A 56 2.86 -12.33 -12.74
N ALA A 57 3.96 -11.82 -12.19
CA ALA A 57 4.78 -12.46 -11.17
C ALA A 57 4.94 -11.55 -9.95
N ARG A 58 5.46 -12.10 -8.84
CA ARG A 58 5.68 -11.36 -7.61
C ARG A 58 7.10 -10.82 -7.54
N ASP A 59 7.28 -9.51 -7.75
CA ASP A 59 8.58 -8.81 -7.70
C ASP A 59 9.14 -8.62 -6.27
N GLY A 60 9.03 -9.66 -5.43
CA GLY A 60 9.47 -9.68 -4.04
C GLY A 60 8.63 -8.78 -3.12
N HIS A 61 9.28 -8.20 -2.11
CA HIS A 61 8.73 -7.11 -1.30
C HIS A 61 9.50 -5.82 -1.60
N HIS A 62 8.81 -4.77 -2.00
CA HIS A 62 9.41 -3.45 -2.12
C HIS A 62 9.77 -2.88 -0.73
N ARG A 63 10.83 -2.05 -0.65
CA ARG A 63 11.18 -1.34 0.59
C ARG A 63 9.96 -0.58 1.13
N PRO A 64 9.74 -0.54 2.47
CA PRO A 64 8.64 0.22 3.05
C PRO A 64 8.77 1.70 2.66
N ARG A 65 7.64 2.31 2.26
CA ARG A 65 7.55 3.73 1.87
C ARG A 65 6.44 4.40 2.66
N THR A 66 6.68 5.63 3.12
CA THR A 66 5.65 6.43 3.81
C THR A 66 4.54 6.82 2.85
N VAL A 67 3.38 6.15 2.94
CA VAL A 67 2.21 6.45 2.10
C VAL A 67 1.53 7.72 2.63
N VAL A 68 1.83 8.86 2.02
CA VAL A 68 1.15 10.13 2.33
C VAL A 68 -0.25 10.12 1.70
N ARG A 69 -1.23 9.65 2.48
CA ARG A 69 -2.66 9.68 2.10
C ARG A 69 -3.16 11.13 2.08
N ARG A 70 -3.07 11.80 0.92
CA ARG A 70 -3.59 13.15 0.71
C ARG A 70 -5.13 13.13 0.76
N TRP A 71 -5.71 13.73 1.79
CA TRP A 71 -7.17 13.78 1.98
C TRP A 71 -7.85 14.91 1.18
N SER A 72 -7.17 16.03 0.97
CA SER A 72 -7.67 17.13 0.14
C SER A 72 -7.31 16.95 -1.33
N SER A 73 -8.21 17.36 -2.22
CA SER A 73 -8.04 17.27 -3.66
C SER A 73 -6.85 18.11 -4.16
N SER A 74 -5.97 17.47 -4.93
CA SER A 74 -5.12 18.14 -5.92
C SER A 74 -5.44 17.56 -7.29
N PRO A 75 -5.47 18.37 -8.35
CA PRO A 75 -5.70 17.86 -9.70
C PRO A 75 -4.53 16.97 -10.13
N ALA A 76 -4.79 15.66 -10.26
CA ALA A 76 -3.81 14.73 -10.82
C ALA A 76 -3.74 14.89 -12.34
N ALA A 77 -2.57 15.26 -12.86
CA ALA A 77 -2.33 15.25 -14.30
C ALA A 77 -2.42 13.80 -14.82
N ARG A 78 -3.23 13.56 -15.84
CA ARG A 78 -3.43 12.21 -16.41
C ARG A 78 -2.20 11.80 -17.24
N PRO A 79 -1.46 10.75 -16.87
CA PRO A 79 -0.38 10.24 -17.73
C PRO A 79 -0.97 9.65 -19.01
N GLY A 80 -0.52 10.15 -20.16
CA GLY A 80 -1.07 9.76 -21.47
C GLY A 80 -0.38 8.53 -22.07
N CYS A 81 -1.04 7.37 -22.02
CA CYS A 81 -0.55 6.15 -22.66
C CYS A 81 -0.66 6.23 -24.19
N ARG A 82 0.35 6.78 -24.88
CA ARG A 82 0.49 6.67 -26.34
C ARG A 82 0.88 5.23 -26.70
N ARG A 83 -0.06 4.43 -27.20
CA ARG A 83 0.26 3.14 -27.85
C ARG A 83 1.21 3.40 -29.04
N PRO A 84 2.37 2.73 -29.13
CA PRO A 84 3.14 2.71 -30.38
C PRO A 84 2.32 1.99 -31.46
N ARG A 85 2.38 2.48 -32.70
CA ARG A 85 1.94 1.70 -33.87
C ARG A 85 3.03 0.68 -34.18
N GLY A 86 2.64 -0.57 -34.45
CA GLY A 86 3.54 -1.72 -34.54
C GLY A 86 4.50 -1.69 -35.73
N ARG A 87 5.46 -2.62 -35.73
CA ARG A 87 6.41 -2.86 -36.82
C ARG A 87 6.90 -4.31 -36.72
N GLY A 88 6.67 -5.10 -37.78
CA GLY A 88 6.68 -6.57 -37.73
C GLY A 88 5.27 -7.04 -38.06
#